data_AF-A0A439SCB2-F1
#
_entry.id   AF-A0A439SCB2-F1
#
_cell.length_a   1.000
_cell.length_b   1.000
_cell.length_c   1.000
_cell.angle_alpha   90.00
_cell.angle_beta   90.00
_cell.angle_gamma   90.00
#
_symmetry.space_group_name_H-M   'P 1'
#
loop_
_entity.id
_entity.type
_entity.pdbx_description
1 polymer ?
#
loop_
_entity_poly.entity_id
_entity_poly.type
_entity_poly.pdbx_seq_one_letter_code
_entity_poly.pdbx_strand_id
1 'polypeptide(L)'
;MTVGRTFLRSTLVVAAFAGGLQAAFADEWRTTSSLIGESKYGDNFQRYDYVNPDAPKGGTLNSVVLGTFDSFNPYIVQGSFAAGFFPFGGGLLYDTLMEQATDEGSVSHPLIADAYKHPDDYSSATYRLDPRAKWH
;
A
#
# COMPACT_ATOMS: atom_id res chain seq x y z
N MET A 1 -43.30 24.66 67.22
CA MET A 1 -42.73 25.87 66.58
C MET A 1 -41.23 25.79 66.75
N THR A 2 -40.48 25.54 65.66
CA THR A 2 -39.39 26.37 65.13
C THR A 2 -38.91 25.71 63.82
N VAL A 3 -38.75 26.55 62.81
CA VAL A 3 -38.49 26.27 61.39
C VAL A 3 -36.98 26.37 61.10
N GLY A 4 -36.48 25.66 60.08
CA GLY A 4 -35.23 26.01 59.36
C GLY A 4 -34.61 24.80 58.65
N ARG A 5 -34.84 24.54 57.35
CA ARG A 5 -34.11 25.08 56.18
C ARG A 5 -32.59 25.10 56.45
N THR A 6 -31.73 24.40 55.72
CA THR A 6 -31.37 24.74 54.32
C THR A 6 -30.40 23.69 53.77
N PHE A 7 -30.58 23.36 52.49
CA PHE A 7 -29.69 22.57 51.63
C PHE A 7 -28.22 23.03 51.67
N LEU A 8 -27.28 22.11 51.52
CA LEU A 8 -26.10 22.38 50.69
C LEU A 8 -25.68 21.12 49.93
N ARG A 9 -25.89 21.20 48.61
CA ARG A 9 -25.41 20.30 47.59
C ARG A 9 -23.89 20.47 47.48
N SER A 10 -23.15 19.38 47.41
CA SER A 10 -21.73 19.43 47.01
C SER A 10 -21.44 18.22 46.15
N THR A 11 -22.01 18.23 44.94
CA THR A 11 -21.64 17.32 43.87
C THR A 11 -20.38 17.90 43.21
N LEU A 12 -19.23 17.32 43.51
CA LEU A 12 -17.96 17.69 42.90
C LEU A 12 -17.95 17.10 41.48
N VAL A 13 -18.22 17.94 40.49
CA VAL A 13 -18.15 17.57 39.06
C VAL A 13 -16.67 17.44 38.70
N VAL A 14 -16.17 16.21 38.66
CA VAL A 14 -14.91 15.88 37.98
C VAL A 14 -15.21 15.98 36.48
N ALA A 15 -14.98 17.15 35.89
CA ALA A 15 -15.00 17.31 34.44
C ALA A 15 -13.76 16.59 33.88
N ALA A 16 -13.96 15.35 33.45
CA ALA A 16 -12.99 14.56 32.73
C ALA A 16 -12.58 15.29 31.45
N PHE A 17 -11.39 15.91 31.48
CA PHE A 17 -10.66 16.31 30.28
C PHE A 17 -10.00 15.07 29.64
N ALA A 18 -10.82 14.05 29.34
CA ALA A 18 -10.42 12.85 28.58
C ALA A 18 -10.95 12.91 27.15
N GLY A 19 -11.11 14.13 26.62
CA GLY A 19 -11.55 14.39 25.26
C GLY A 19 -10.36 14.42 24.30
N GLY A 20 -10.06 13.27 23.71
CA GLY A 20 -9.62 13.20 22.32
C GLY A 20 -8.16 13.52 22.01
N LEU A 21 -7.23 12.67 22.42
CA LEU A 21 -6.30 12.16 21.41
C LEU A 21 -7.01 11.00 20.73
N GLN A 22 -7.81 11.30 19.72
CA GLN A 22 -8.03 10.31 18.67
C GLN A 22 -6.64 10.08 18.09
N ALA A 23 -6.05 8.94 18.42
CA ALA A 23 -4.96 8.41 17.63
C ALA A 23 -5.47 8.43 16.19
N ALA A 24 -4.80 9.21 15.34
CA ALA A 24 -5.06 9.24 13.91
C ALA A 24 -5.17 7.79 13.40
N PHE A 25 -6.01 7.55 12.38
CA PHE A 25 -6.39 6.24 11.86
C PHE A 25 -5.22 5.44 11.20
N ALA A 26 -3.99 5.67 11.64
CA ALA A 26 -2.75 5.07 11.17
C ALA A 26 -2.59 3.57 11.48
N ASP A 27 -3.60 2.91 12.05
CA ASP A 27 -3.47 1.51 12.50
C ASP A 27 -4.13 0.47 11.58
N GLU A 28 -4.95 0.90 10.63
CA GLU A 28 -5.59 -0.03 9.70
C GLU A 28 -4.64 -0.43 8.56
N TRP A 29 -4.44 -1.74 8.41
CA TRP A 29 -3.71 -2.31 7.28
C TRP A 29 -4.60 -2.34 6.04
N ARG A 30 -4.09 -1.78 4.94
CA ARG A 30 -4.74 -1.74 3.64
C ARG A 30 -3.99 -2.64 2.67
N THR A 31 -4.73 -3.36 1.82
CA THR A 31 -4.18 -4.23 0.76
C THR A 31 -4.25 -3.56 -0.62
N THR A 32 -5.16 -2.61 -0.78
CA THR A 32 -5.35 -1.85 -2.01
C THR A 32 -4.97 -0.39 -1.79
N SER A 33 -4.10 0.14 -2.64
CA SER A 33 -3.76 1.56 -2.70
C SER A 33 -4.49 2.25 -3.83
N SER A 34 -4.94 3.48 -3.60
CA SER A 34 -5.50 4.36 -4.63
C SER A 34 -5.36 5.83 -4.23
N LEU A 35 -5.03 6.68 -5.20
CA LEU A 35 -4.99 8.15 -5.01
C LEU A 35 -6.27 8.86 -5.46
N ILE A 36 -7.14 8.18 -6.21
CA ILE A 36 -8.28 8.82 -6.89
C ILE A 36 -9.59 8.47 -6.18
N GLY A 37 -9.76 7.22 -5.77
CA GLY A 37 -11.00 6.72 -5.18
C GLY A 37 -10.97 5.21 -4.96
N GLU A 38 -12.11 4.61 -4.64
CA GLU A 38 -12.19 3.15 -4.48
C GLU A 38 -11.81 2.43 -5.79
N SER A 39 -11.00 1.38 -5.68
CA SER A 39 -10.61 0.56 -6.83
C SER A 39 -11.76 -0.36 -7.25
N LYS A 40 -11.90 -0.59 -8.56
CA LYS A 40 -12.84 -1.59 -9.09
C LYS A 40 -12.59 -3.02 -8.57
N TYR A 41 -11.38 -3.31 -8.08
CA TYR A 41 -11.00 -4.63 -7.56
C TYR A 41 -11.45 -4.87 -6.11
N GLY A 42 -11.92 -3.83 -5.41
CA GLY A 42 -12.37 -3.90 -4.02
C GLY A 42 -11.27 -4.31 -3.02
N ASP A 43 -11.69 -4.76 -1.85
CA ASP A 43 -10.78 -5.07 -0.73
C ASP A 43 -10.20 -6.50 -0.79
N ASN A 44 -10.86 -7.40 -1.54
CA ASN A 44 -10.49 -8.81 -1.66
C ASN A 44 -9.87 -9.14 -3.03
N PHE A 45 -8.88 -8.35 -3.45
CA PHE A 45 -8.14 -8.58 -4.68
C PHE A 45 -7.56 -10.01 -4.75
N GLN A 46 -7.88 -10.73 -5.83
CA GLN A 46 -7.32 -12.06 -6.12
C GLN A 46 -6.38 -12.04 -7.32
N ARG A 47 -6.68 -11.19 -8.30
CA ARG A 47 -5.98 -11.04 -9.57
C ARG A 47 -6.56 -9.86 -10.33
N TYR A 48 -5.78 -9.35 -11.28
CA TYR A 48 -6.27 -8.39 -12.26
C TYR A 48 -7.19 -9.04 -13.30
N ASP A 49 -8.17 -8.28 -13.80
CA ASP A 49 -9.18 -8.79 -14.76
C ASP A 49 -8.58 -9.13 -16.12
N TYR A 50 -7.48 -8.48 -16.46
CA TYR A 50 -6.75 -8.67 -17.72
C TYR A 50 -5.83 -9.91 -17.70
N VAL A 51 -5.83 -10.69 -16.61
CA VAL A 51 -5.05 -11.92 -16.50
C VAL A 51 -5.87 -13.13 -16.95
N ASN A 52 -5.34 -13.90 -17.90
CA ASN A 52 -5.85 -15.23 -18.22
C ASN A 52 -5.40 -16.25 -17.12
N PRO A 53 -6.29 -16.77 -16.27
CA PRO A 53 -5.93 -17.76 -15.25
C PRO A 53 -5.44 -19.08 -15.84
N ASP A 54 -5.99 -19.45 -17.00
CA ASP A 54 -5.77 -20.72 -17.68
C ASP A 54 -4.59 -20.61 -18.66
N ALA A 55 -3.77 -19.57 -18.54
CA ALA A 55 -2.60 -19.38 -19.37
C ALA A 55 -1.67 -20.61 -19.25
N PRO A 56 -1.37 -21.30 -20.37
CA PRO A 56 -0.50 -22.47 -20.36
C PRO A 56 0.87 -22.08 -19.80
N LYS A 57 1.43 -22.93 -18.94
CA LYS A 57 2.73 -22.70 -18.33
C LYS A 57 3.82 -23.42 -19.12
N GLY A 58 4.92 -22.72 -19.42
CA GLY A 58 6.06 -23.25 -20.18
C GLY A 58 6.22 -22.62 -21.57
N GLY A 59 7.16 -23.16 -22.34
CA GLY A 59 7.58 -22.60 -23.63
C GLY A 59 8.66 -21.52 -23.52
N THR A 60 9.06 -20.96 -24.66
CA THR A 60 10.10 -19.93 -24.76
C THR A 60 9.57 -18.71 -25.50
N LEU A 61 9.59 -17.54 -24.85
CA LEU A 61 9.34 -16.26 -25.49
C LEU A 61 10.66 -15.71 -26.06
N ASN A 62 10.72 -15.50 -27.38
CA ASN A 62 11.81 -14.78 -28.03
C ASN A 62 11.27 -13.42 -28.50
N SER A 63 11.78 -12.34 -27.90
CA SER A 63 11.35 -10.97 -28.20
C SER A 63 12.53 -10.12 -28.67
N VAL A 64 12.26 -9.14 -29.52
CA VAL A 64 13.25 -8.21 -30.07
C VAL A 64 13.02 -6.83 -29.46
N VAL A 65 14.09 -6.19 -29.01
CA VAL A 65 14.10 -4.79 -28.58
C VAL A 65 15.08 -4.01 -29.44
N LEU A 66 14.66 -2.84 -29.92
CA LEU A 66 15.49 -1.96 -30.74
C LEU A 66 16.52 -1.24 -29.87
N GLY A 67 17.77 -1.19 -30.32
CA GLY A 67 18.88 -0.50 -29.64
C GLY A 67 19.98 -1.44 -29.18
N THR A 68 20.78 -0.98 -28.21
CA THR A 68 21.84 -1.75 -27.54
C THR A 68 21.78 -1.49 -26.03
N PHE A 69 22.50 -2.30 -25.26
CA PHE A 69 22.69 -2.08 -23.82
C PHE A 69 24.18 -2.13 -23.48
N ASP A 70 24.55 -1.48 -22.38
CA ASP A 70 25.89 -1.52 -21.80
C ASP A 70 25.87 -1.77 -20.27
N SER A 71 24.69 -1.96 -19.68
CA SER A 71 24.52 -2.23 -18.25
C SER A 71 23.36 -3.17 -17.93
N PHE A 72 23.47 -3.90 -16.81
CA PHE A 72 22.38 -4.68 -16.20
C PHE A 72 21.80 -4.02 -14.94
N ASN A 73 22.24 -2.80 -14.62
CA ASN A 73 21.66 -2.00 -13.54
C ASN A 73 20.73 -0.92 -14.16
N PRO A 74 19.40 -1.00 -13.96
CA PRO A 74 18.44 -0.04 -14.52
C PRO A 74 18.37 1.29 -13.76
N TYR A 75 19.10 1.43 -12.64
CA TYR A 75 19.04 2.62 -11.76
C TYR A 75 20.25 3.55 -11.88
N ILE A 76 21.02 3.42 -12.96
CA ILE A 76 22.18 4.27 -13.25
C ILE A 76 21.76 5.58 -13.92
N VAL A 77 22.55 6.65 -13.71
CA VAL A 77 22.30 7.97 -14.31
C VAL A 77 22.67 8.00 -15.80
N GLN A 78 23.70 7.24 -16.20
CA GLN A 78 24.22 7.21 -17.57
C GLN A 78 24.46 5.77 -18.01
N GLY A 79 24.09 5.46 -19.25
CA GLY A 79 24.16 4.12 -19.84
C GLY A 79 22.78 3.67 -20.35
N SER A 80 22.73 2.52 -20.99
CA SER A 80 21.49 1.89 -21.48
C SER A 80 21.34 0.51 -20.82
N PHE A 81 20.28 0.34 -20.03
CA PHE A 81 20.01 -0.93 -19.36
C PHE A 81 19.45 -1.97 -20.33
N ALA A 82 19.73 -3.25 -20.06
CA ALA A 82 19.25 -4.36 -20.88
C ALA A 82 17.71 -4.46 -20.91
N ALA A 83 17.17 -5.03 -21.99
CA ALA A 83 15.75 -5.32 -22.09
C ALA A 83 15.25 -6.23 -20.95
N GLY A 84 13.99 -6.06 -20.54
CA GLY A 84 13.38 -6.84 -19.47
C GLY A 84 13.44 -6.18 -18.08
N PHE A 85 14.18 -5.07 -17.93
CA PHE A 85 14.06 -4.19 -16.78
C PHE A 85 13.05 -3.08 -17.04
N PHE A 86 12.49 -2.51 -15.96
CA PHE A 86 11.58 -1.38 -16.02
C PHE A 86 12.13 -0.17 -15.25
N PRO A 87 11.95 1.06 -15.76
CA PRO A 87 12.27 2.25 -14.98
C PRO A 87 11.35 2.29 -13.74
N PHE A 88 11.92 2.65 -12.59
CA PHE A 88 11.22 2.76 -11.30
C PHE A 88 10.85 1.44 -10.58
N GLY A 89 11.40 0.30 -11.00
CA GLY A 89 11.18 -1.00 -10.35
C GLY A 89 10.27 -1.92 -11.16
N GLY A 90 10.36 -3.23 -10.90
CA GLY A 90 9.66 -4.24 -11.69
C GLY A 90 10.53 -4.81 -12.83
N GLY A 91 9.83 -5.40 -13.80
CA GLY A 91 10.44 -6.14 -14.91
C GLY A 91 10.59 -7.61 -14.57
N LEU A 92 11.65 -8.25 -15.08
CA LEU A 92 11.85 -9.70 -14.94
C LEU A 92 12.70 -10.11 -13.73
N LEU A 93 13.38 -9.15 -13.07
CA LEU A 93 14.37 -9.45 -12.02
C LEU A 93 14.13 -8.70 -10.70
N TYR A 94 13.65 -7.46 -10.77
CA TYR A 94 13.39 -6.65 -9.59
C TYR A 94 11.90 -6.58 -9.32
N ASP A 95 11.51 -6.59 -8.06
CA ASP A 95 10.13 -6.44 -7.61
C ASP A 95 9.96 -5.15 -6.81
N THR A 96 8.76 -4.57 -6.86
CA THR A 96 8.35 -3.42 -6.03
C THR A 96 7.64 -3.91 -4.75
N LEU A 97 7.38 -2.99 -3.81
CA LEU A 97 6.59 -3.33 -2.63
C LEU A 97 5.15 -3.71 -3.01
N MET A 98 4.57 -3.01 -3.98
CA MET A 98 3.21 -3.24 -4.48
C MET A 98 3.21 -3.16 -6.00
N GLU A 99 2.32 -3.91 -6.64
CA GLU A 99 2.16 -3.97 -8.10
C GLU A 99 1.09 -2.99 -8.56
N GLN A 100 1.37 -2.21 -9.62
CA GLN A 100 0.43 -1.22 -10.14
C GLN A 100 -0.51 -1.83 -11.17
N ALA A 101 -1.81 -1.52 -11.06
CA ALA A 101 -2.80 -1.88 -12.06
C ALA A 101 -2.50 -1.18 -13.39
N THR A 102 -2.47 -1.91 -14.51
CA THR A 102 -2.29 -1.30 -15.83
C THR A 102 -3.58 -0.72 -16.42
N ASP A 103 -4.72 -1.07 -15.83
CA ASP A 103 -6.06 -0.69 -16.30
C ASP A 103 -6.79 0.27 -15.36
N GLU A 104 -6.14 0.69 -14.25
CA GLU A 104 -6.70 1.63 -13.30
C GLU A 104 -5.62 2.59 -12.77
N GLY A 105 -5.88 3.90 -12.89
CA GLY A 105 -4.89 4.93 -12.57
C GLY A 105 -4.60 5.01 -11.07
N SER A 106 -3.31 5.01 -10.71
CA SER A 106 -2.83 5.12 -9.32
C SER A 106 -3.33 4.03 -8.37
N VAL A 107 -3.75 2.87 -8.90
CA VAL A 107 -4.15 1.72 -8.08
C VAL A 107 -3.02 0.71 -7.98
N SER A 108 -2.78 0.19 -6.78
CA SER A 108 -1.78 -0.86 -6.56
C SER A 108 -2.26 -1.91 -5.56
N HIS A 109 -1.82 -3.15 -5.76
CA HIS A 109 -2.17 -4.31 -4.95
C HIS A 109 -0.91 -5.05 -4.46
N PRO A 110 -1.02 -6.01 -3.54
CA PRO A 110 0.12 -6.62 -2.88
C PRO A 110 1.12 -7.28 -3.85
N LEU A 111 2.42 -7.10 -3.61
CA LEU A 111 3.53 -7.81 -4.26
C LEU A 111 4.51 -8.34 -3.21
N ILE A 112 5.65 -7.67 -2.96
CA ILE A 112 6.55 -8.02 -1.85
C ILE A 112 5.85 -7.71 -0.52
N ALA A 113 5.16 -6.57 -0.43
CA ALA A 113 4.38 -6.20 0.74
C ALA A 113 2.95 -6.75 0.63
N ASP A 114 2.49 -7.43 1.67
CA ASP A 114 1.12 -7.97 1.73
C ASP A 114 0.08 -6.89 2.10
N ALA A 115 0.54 -5.82 2.76
CA ALA A 115 -0.27 -4.69 3.19
C ALA A 115 0.61 -3.48 3.49
N TYR A 116 -0.04 -2.32 3.57
CA TYR A 116 0.57 -1.06 3.97
C TYR A 116 -0.38 -0.25 4.86
N LYS A 117 0.16 0.74 5.57
CA LYS A 117 -0.63 1.74 6.31
C LYS A 117 0.08 3.09 6.34
N HIS A 118 -0.69 4.16 6.45
CA HIS A 118 -0.18 5.52 6.64
C HIS A 118 -1.15 6.32 7.51
N PRO A 119 -0.65 7.32 8.26
CA PRO A 119 -1.49 8.30 8.94
C PRO A 119 -2.28 9.17 7.96
N ASP A 120 -3.31 9.84 8.45
CA ASP A 120 -4.21 10.70 7.65
C ASP A 120 -3.46 11.89 7.01
N ASP A 121 -2.33 12.30 7.59
CA ASP A 121 -1.47 13.37 7.06
C ASP A 121 -0.40 12.87 6.07
N TYR A 122 -0.38 11.56 5.75
CA TYR A 122 0.58 10.91 4.86
C TYR A 122 2.06 11.11 5.26
N SER A 123 2.35 11.48 6.50
CA SER A 123 3.71 11.78 6.98
C SER A 123 4.65 10.57 7.02
N SER A 124 4.10 9.36 6.92
CA SER A 124 4.87 8.11 6.86
C SER A 124 4.12 7.05 6.05
N ALA A 125 4.84 6.02 5.63
CA ALA A 125 4.25 4.81 5.08
C ALA A 125 4.93 3.60 5.73
N THR A 126 4.14 2.68 6.27
CA THR A 126 4.62 1.43 6.85
C THR A 126 4.13 0.28 5.98
N TYR A 127 5.06 -0.58 5.55
CA TYR A 127 4.76 -1.77 4.76
C TYR A 127 5.01 -3.02 5.60
N ARG A 128 4.14 -4.02 5.46
CA ARG A 128 4.36 -5.36 6.00
C ARG A 128 4.75 -6.28 4.85
N LEU A 129 5.94 -6.87 4.94
CA LEU A 129 6.44 -7.79 3.93
C LEU A 129 5.75 -9.14 4.06
N ASP A 130 5.43 -9.77 2.92
CA ASP A 130 4.98 -11.16 2.89
C ASP A 130 6.14 -12.05 3.40
N PRO A 131 5.95 -12.87 4.45
CA PRO A 131 7.01 -13.74 4.97
C PRO A 131 7.49 -14.80 3.96
N ARG A 132 6.78 -15.00 2.85
CA ARG A 132 7.17 -15.89 1.75
C ARG A 132 8.08 -15.20 0.74
N ALA A 133 8.18 -13.86 0.75
CA ALA A 133 9.04 -13.11 -0.15
C ALA A 133 10.51 -13.49 0.08
N LYS A 134 11.19 -13.85 -1.00
CA LYS A 134 12.59 -14.27 -0.98
C LYS A 134 13.26 -13.90 -2.29
N TRP A 135 14.57 -13.75 -2.22
CA TRP A 135 15.39 -13.67 -3.41
C TRP A 135 15.41 -15.03 -4.14
N HIS A 136 15.57 -14.97 -5.46
CA HIS A 136 15.90 -16.10 -6.34
C HIS A 136 17.23 -16.77 -5.98
#